data_AF-A0A8X8KB11-F1
#
_entry.id   AF-A0A8X8KB11-F1
#
_cell.length_a   1.000
_cell.length_b   1.000
_cell.length_c   1.000
_cell.angle_alpha   90.00
_cell.angle_beta   90.00
_cell.angle_gamma   90.00
#
_symmetry.space_group_name_H-M   'P 1'
#
loop_
_entity.id
_entity.type
_entity.pdbx_description
1 polymer ?
#
loop_
_entity_poly.entity_id
_entity_poly.type
_entity_poly.pdbx_seq_one_letter_code
_entity_poly.pdbx_strand_id
1 'polypeptide(L)'
;MSHGHDDPTLHPEVQMSTSRGYFAGFAVSSILMFVATLLVASRAVPPFGLLMVISVCAGIAIIAQIYFLLHIDVSEHNIWNTVALVMFMPLFLVTIGLTWWMFSQLYLRTMIMPGMMH
;
A
#
# COMPACT_ATOMS: atom_id res chain seq x y z
N MET A 1 36.28 19.82 34.15
CA MET A 1 35.12 19.82 33.25
C MET A 1 35.00 18.40 32.71
N SER A 2 34.07 17.62 33.26
CA SER A 2 33.88 16.21 32.91
C SER A 2 32.83 16.14 31.80
N HIS A 3 33.24 15.74 30.59
CA HIS A 3 32.31 15.44 29.51
C HIS A 3 31.58 14.14 29.87
N GLY A 4 30.29 14.23 30.20
CA GLY A 4 29.44 13.06 30.38
C GLY A 4 29.37 12.29 29.07
N HIS A 5 29.71 11.00 29.12
CA HIS A 5 29.33 10.04 28.08
C HIS A 5 27.83 9.79 28.25
N ASP A 6 27.02 10.63 27.63
CA ASP A 6 25.61 10.30 27.42
C ASP A 6 25.57 9.15 26.42
N ASP A 7 25.18 7.97 26.91
CA ASP A 7 25.08 6.75 26.12
C ASP A 7 24.00 6.98 25.03
N PRO A 8 24.35 6.96 23.74
CA PRO A 8 23.43 7.31 22.65
C PRO A 8 22.22 6.37 22.56
N THR A 9 22.26 5.24 23.26
CA THR A 9 21.20 4.23 23.32
C THR A 9 20.10 4.56 24.35
N LEU A 10 20.32 5.56 25.23
CA LEU A 10 19.36 5.99 26.25
C LEU A 10 18.41 7.09 25.75
N HIS A 11 18.55 7.52 24.51
CA HIS A 11 17.63 8.46 23.90
C HIS A 11 16.24 7.81 23.72
N PRO A 12 15.14 8.44 24.18
CA PRO A 12 13.78 7.87 24.12
C PRO A 12 13.34 7.49 22.70
N GLU A 13 13.86 8.20 21.69
CA GLU A 13 13.72 7.90 20.26
C GLU A 13 14.25 6.51 19.85
N VAL A 14 15.30 5.99 20.50
CA VAL A 14 15.84 4.64 20.23
C VAL A 14 15.00 3.54 20.90
N GLN A 15 14.42 3.85 22.07
CA GLN A 15 13.60 2.89 22.83
C GLN A 15 12.14 2.80 22.34
N MET A 16 11.66 3.82 21.62
CA MET A 16 10.29 3.88 21.09
C MET A 16 10.06 3.05 19.82
N SER A 17 11.08 2.35 19.29
CA SER A 17 10.91 1.42 18.18
C SER A 17 10.18 0.13 18.62
N THR A 18 8.86 0.24 18.81
CA THR A 18 7.98 -0.90 19.06
C THR A 18 7.84 -1.71 17.77
N SER A 19 8.79 -2.62 17.56
CA SER A 19 8.85 -3.60 16.45
C SER A 19 7.60 -4.50 16.34
N ARG A 20 6.79 -4.60 17.40
CA ARG A 20 5.59 -5.46 17.44
C ARG A 20 4.44 -4.97 16.56
N GLY A 21 4.25 -3.64 16.44
CA GLY A 21 3.19 -3.08 15.60
C GLY A 21 3.46 -3.38 14.12
N TYR A 22 4.67 -3.04 13.66
CA TYR A 22 5.14 -3.32 12.31
C TYR A 22 4.95 -4.79 11.90
N PHE A 23 5.33 -5.72 12.78
CA PHE A 23 5.21 -7.15 12.50
C PHE A 23 3.76 -7.62 12.39
N ALA A 24 2.86 -7.11 13.24
CA ALA A 24 1.45 -7.46 13.20
C ALA A 24 0.79 -7.02 11.89
N GLY A 25 1.01 -5.78 11.46
CA GLY A 25 0.49 -5.28 10.19
C GLY A 25 1.02 -6.01 8.97
N PHE A 26 2.33 -6.25 8.96
CA PHE A 26 2.98 -7.02 7.92
C PHE A 26 2.41 -8.44 7.82
N ALA A 27 2.26 -9.13 8.96
CA ALA A 27 1.69 -10.47 9.00
C ALA A 27 0.23 -10.47 8.49
N VAL A 28 -0.61 -9.53 8.94
CA VAL A 28 -2.00 -9.42 8.50
C VAL A 28 -2.09 -9.18 6.99
N SER A 29 -1.33 -8.21 6.44
CA SER A 29 -1.38 -7.94 5.00
C SER A 29 -0.86 -9.13 4.19
N SER A 30 0.21 -9.78 4.66
CA SER A 30 0.82 -10.95 3.99
C SER A 30 -0.15 -12.14 3.95
N ILE A 31 -0.84 -12.43 5.06
CA ILE A 31 -1.86 -13.49 5.12
C ILE A 31 -3.01 -13.17 4.15
N LEU A 32 -3.51 -11.93 4.15
CA LEU A 32 -4.59 -11.52 3.24
C LEU A 32 -4.20 -11.70 1.77
N MET A 33 -2.97 -11.36 1.43
CA MET A 33 -2.42 -11.47 0.08
C MET A 33 -2.25 -12.94 -0.34
N PHE A 34 -1.84 -13.80 0.60
CA PHE A 34 -1.77 -15.25 0.37
C PHE A 34 -3.17 -15.85 0.14
N VAL A 35 -4.15 -15.48 0.96
CA VAL A 35 -5.54 -15.92 0.82
C VAL A 35 -6.12 -15.47 -0.52
N ALA A 36 -5.93 -14.21 -0.92
CA ALA A 36 -6.40 -13.71 -2.21
C ALA A 36 -5.77 -14.50 -3.38
N THR A 37 -4.47 -14.80 -3.29
CA THR A 37 -3.75 -15.59 -4.31
C THR A 37 -4.28 -17.01 -4.41
N LEU A 38 -4.46 -17.70 -3.27
CA LEU A 38 -5.02 -19.05 -3.24
C LEU A 38 -6.45 -19.09 -3.79
N LEU A 39 -7.26 -18.07 -3.46
CA LEU A 39 -8.63 -17.96 -3.95
C LEU A 39 -8.66 -17.84 -5.48
N VAL A 40 -7.81 -16.99 -6.05
CA VAL A 40 -7.66 -16.86 -7.52
C VAL A 40 -7.17 -18.17 -8.15
N ALA A 41 -6.20 -18.84 -7.53
CA ALA A 41 -5.65 -20.11 -8.04
C ALA A 41 -6.70 -21.23 -8.04
N SER A 42 -7.57 -21.28 -7.02
CA SER A 42 -8.59 -22.32 -6.88
C SER A 42 -9.71 -22.25 -7.93
N ARG A 43 -9.92 -21.09 -8.57
CA ARG A 43 -11.03 -20.82 -9.52
C ARG A 43 -12.41 -21.23 -8.99
N ALA A 44 -12.59 -21.24 -7.67
CA ALA A 44 -13.81 -21.72 -7.02
C ALA A 44 -14.98 -20.72 -7.07
N VAL A 45 -14.72 -19.47 -7.46
CA VAL A 45 -15.67 -18.35 -7.41
C VAL A 45 -15.92 -17.81 -8.82
N PRO A 46 -17.18 -17.45 -9.17
CA PRO A 46 -17.47 -16.80 -10.45
C PRO A 46 -16.69 -15.49 -10.64
N PRO A 47 -16.38 -15.07 -11.88
CA PRO A 47 -15.42 -14.00 -12.16
C PRO A 47 -15.75 -12.66 -11.47
N PHE A 48 -17.02 -12.27 -11.47
CA PHE A 48 -17.46 -11.03 -10.84
C PHE A 48 -17.33 -11.06 -9.31
N GLY A 49 -17.72 -12.19 -8.70
CA GLY A 49 -17.58 -12.40 -7.26
C GLY A 49 -16.10 -12.43 -6.85
N LEU A 50 -15.26 -13.08 -7.65
CA LEU A 50 -13.82 -13.12 -7.44
C LEU A 50 -13.22 -11.70 -7.46
N LEU A 51 -13.56 -10.89 -8.46
CA LEU A 51 -13.11 -9.50 -8.58
C LEU A 51 -13.48 -8.67 -7.35
N MET A 52 -14.71 -8.79 -6.84
CA MET A 52 -15.09 -8.10 -5.61
C MET A 52 -14.27 -8.54 -4.40
N VAL A 53 -14.13 -9.86 -4.19
CA VAL A 53 -13.40 -10.37 -3.02
C VAL A 53 -11.94 -9.96 -3.03
N ILE A 54 -11.25 -10.09 -4.16
CA ILE A 54 -9.84 -9.69 -4.26
C ILE A 54 -9.66 -8.18 -4.13
N SER A 55 -10.63 -7.37 -4.60
CA SER A 55 -10.57 -5.91 -4.45
C SER A 55 -10.71 -5.49 -2.99
N VAL A 56 -11.61 -6.14 -2.24
CA VAL A 56 -11.77 -5.92 -0.79
C VAL A 56 -10.51 -6.36 -0.04
N CYS A 57 -9.96 -7.54 -0.35
CA CYS A 57 -8.70 -8.00 0.24
C CYS A 57 -7.56 -7.01 -0.05
N ALA A 58 -7.43 -6.53 -1.28
CA ALA A 58 -6.42 -5.54 -1.64
C ALA A 58 -6.61 -4.23 -0.85
N GLY A 59 -7.84 -3.74 -0.73
CA GLY A 59 -8.15 -2.54 0.06
C GLY A 59 -7.74 -2.67 1.53
N ILE A 60 -8.10 -3.78 2.19
CA ILE A 60 -7.72 -4.03 3.59
C ILE A 60 -6.20 -4.15 3.74
N ALA A 61 -5.51 -4.81 2.80
CA ALA A 61 -4.06 -4.94 2.82
C ALA A 61 -3.36 -3.57 2.69
N ILE A 62 -3.85 -2.69 1.82
CA ILE A 62 -3.34 -1.32 1.68
C ILE A 62 -3.54 -0.54 2.99
N ILE A 63 -4.72 -0.62 3.60
CA ILE A 63 -4.99 0.05 4.88
C ILE A 63 -4.03 -0.46 5.95
N ALA A 64 -3.84 -1.78 6.06
CA ALA A 64 -2.89 -2.36 7.01
C ALA A 64 -1.46 -1.84 6.78
N GLN A 65 -1.01 -1.76 5.53
CA GLN A 65 0.33 -1.24 5.21
C GLN A 65 0.47 0.24 5.55
N ILE A 66 -0.53 1.07 5.23
CA ILE A 66 -0.51 2.50 5.57
C ILE A 66 -0.45 2.71 7.08
N TYR A 67 -1.25 1.98 7.87
CA TYR A 67 -1.23 2.12 9.32
C TYR A 67 0.05 1.60 9.96
N PHE A 68 0.50 0.41 9.57
CA PHE A 68 1.59 -0.26 10.27
C PHE A 68 2.98 0.05 9.73
N LEU A 69 3.18 0.25 8.43
CA LEU A 69 4.49 0.62 7.86
C LEU A 69 4.71 2.13 7.88
N LEU A 70 3.67 2.88 7.52
CA LEU A 70 3.76 4.34 7.42
C LEU A 70 3.42 5.04 8.74
N HIS A 71 3.11 4.27 9.80
CA HIS A 71 2.85 4.72 11.16
C HIS A 71 2.13 6.08 11.20
N ILE A 72 0.98 6.16 10.52
CA ILE A 72 0.19 7.40 10.48
C ILE A 72 -0.34 7.63 11.90
N ASP A 73 0.34 8.52 12.60
CA ASP A 73 -0.04 9.01 13.92
C ASP A 73 -0.13 10.53 13.85
N VAL A 74 -1.18 11.09 14.45
CA VAL A 74 -1.43 12.54 14.54
C VAL A 74 -0.67 13.13 15.74
N SER A 75 0.12 12.32 16.44
CA SER A 75 1.12 12.76 17.41
C SER A 75 2.19 13.65 16.76
N GLU A 76 2.61 14.72 17.44
CA GLU A 76 3.62 15.70 16.97
C GLU A 76 4.91 15.07 16.44
N HIS A 77 5.28 13.89 16.92
CA HIS A 77 6.49 13.19 16.49
C HIS A 77 6.38 12.57 15.09
N ASN A 78 5.17 12.29 14.59
CA ASN A 78 4.96 11.49 13.37
C ASN A 78 4.11 12.19 12.29
N ILE A 79 3.78 13.48 12.50
CA ILE A 79 3.04 14.32 11.56
C ILE A 79 3.69 14.31 10.17
N TRP A 80 5.02 14.27 10.10
CA TRP A 80 5.77 14.27 8.85
C TRP A 80 5.46 13.07 7.94
N ASN A 81 5.17 11.90 8.51
CA ASN A 81 4.82 10.72 7.72
C ASN A 81 3.42 10.87 7.10
N THR A 82 2.48 11.42 7.88
CA THR A 82 1.13 11.76 7.40
C THR A 82 1.17 12.83 6.31
N VAL A 83 1.98 13.88 6.49
CA VAL A 83 2.15 14.95 5.49
C VAL A 83 2.78 14.39 4.20
N ALA A 84 3.79 13.54 4.32
CA ALA A 84 4.40 12.87 3.16
C ALA A 84 3.38 12.02 2.39
N LEU A 85 2.54 11.26 3.08
CA LEU A 85 1.48 10.47 2.43
C LEU A 85 0.47 11.35 1.70
N VAL A 86 0.03 12.44 2.31
CA VAL A 86 -0.92 13.38 1.69
C VAL A 86 -0.33 14.04 0.45
N MET A 87 0.96 14.43 0.48
CA MET A 87 1.64 14.95 -0.71
C MET A 87 1.86 13.89 -1.80
N PHE A 88 2.08 12.64 -1.41
CA PHE A 88 2.28 11.52 -2.33
C PHE A 88 0.97 11.09 -3.02
N MET A 89 -0.16 11.13 -2.32
CA MET A 89 -1.47 10.66 -2.81
C MET A 89 -1.90 11.24 -4.17
N PRO A 90 -1.84 12.56 -4.43
CA PRO A 90 -2.17 13.11 -5.74
C PRO A 90 -1.18 12.64 -6.82
N LEU A 91 0.12 12.57 -6.51
CA LEU A 91 1.13 12.06 -7.44
C LEU A 91 0.85 10.61 -7.82
N PHE A 92 0.54 9.76 -6.84
CA PHE A 92 0.19 8.36 -7.04
C PHE A 92 -1.04 8.18 -7.94
N LEU A 93 -2.12 8.92 -7.66
CA LEU A 93 -3.36 8.88 -8.46
C LEU A 93 -3.11 9.35 -9.90
N VAL A 94 -2.37 10.44 -10.06
CA VAL A 94 -2.07 11.02 -11.37
C VAL A 94 -1.16 10.08 -12.16
N THR A 95 -0.10 9.53 -11.57
CA THR A 95 0.80 8.63 -12.29
C THR A 95 0.06 7.37 -12.75
N ILE A 96 -0.63 6.66 -11.85
CA ILE A 96 -1.33 5.41 -12.24
C ILE A 96 -2.49 5.72 -13.19
N GLY A 97 -3.30 6.74 -12.86
CA GLY A 97 -4.46 7.12 -13.64
C GLY A 97 -4.10 7.60 -15.05
N LEU A 98 -3.10 8.48 -15.17
CA LEU A 98 -2.65 8.97 -16.47
C LEU A 98 -1.93 7.88 -17.27
N THR A 99 -1.14 7.01 -16.64
CA THR A 99 -0.52 5.88 -17.35
C THR A 99 -1.60 4.95 -17.91
N TRP A 100 -2.59 4.57 -17.10
CA TRP A 100 -3.71 3.76 -17.56
C TRP A 100 -4.47 4.44 -18.70
N TRP A 101 -4.82 5.72 -18.54
CA TRP A 101 -5.55 6.48 -19.54
C TRP A 101 -4.77 6.61 -20.84
N MET A 102 -3.49 6.99 -20.77
CA MET A 102 -2.61 7.13 -21.94
C MET A 102 -2.52 5.83 -22.72
N PHE A 103 -2.26 4.69 -22.05
CA PHE A 103 -2.18 3.41 -22.73
C PHE A 103 -3.53 2.95 -23.28
N SER A 104 -4.63 3.21 -22.58
CA SER A 104 -5.98 2.91 -23.06
C SER A 104 -6.30 3.69 -24.34
N GLN A 105 -5.97 4.99 -24.37
CA GLN A 105 -6.18 5.84 -25.55
C GLN A 105 -5.25 5.46 -26.70
N LEU A 106 -3.99 5.13 -26.40
CA LEU A 106 -3.03 4.69 -27.40
C LEU A 106 -3.49 3.39 -28.06
N TYR A 107 -3.89 2.40 -27.27
CA TYR A 107 -4.40 1.11 -27.74
C TYR A 107 -5.55 1.29 -28.75
N LEU A 108 -6.51 2.15 -28.42
CA LEU A 108 -7.66 2.43 -29.29
C LEU A 108 -7.29 3.11 -30.61
N ARG A 109 -6.14 3.80 -30.69
CA ARG A 109 -5.72 4.56 -31.88
C ARG A 109 -4.71 3.83 -32.76
N THR A 110 -3.91 2.93 -32.20
CA THR A 110 -2.82 2.26 -32.92
C THR A 110 -3.12 0.81 -33.27
N MET A 111 -4.04 0.15 -32.58
CA MET A 111 -4.48 -1.19 -32.93
C MET A 111 -5.80 -1.12 -33.67
N ILE A 112 -5.92 -1.88 -34.77
CA ILE A 112 -7.21 -2.11 -35.43
C ILE A 112 -8.07 -2.87 -34.42
N MET A 113 -9.12 -2.22 -33.91
CA MET A 113 -10.05 -2.82 -32.97
C MET A 113 -10.61 -4.11 -33.60
N PRO A 114 -10.55 -5.28 -32.94
CA PRO A 114 -11.01 -6.55 -33.51
C PRO A 114 -12.51 -6.61 -33.86
N GLY A 115 -13.28 -5.54 -33.61
CA GLY A 115 -14.71 -5.40 -33.95
C GLY A 115 -15.02 -4.41 -35.08
N MET A 116 -14.02 -3.84 -35.75
CA MET A 116 -14.20 -2.97 -36.93
C MET A 116 -13.98 -3.69 -38.26
N MET A 117 -13.69 -4.99 -38.20
CA MET A 117 -13.64 -5.89 -39.36
C MET A 117 -15.02 -6.55 -39.51
N HIS A 118 -15.95 -5.85 -40.15
CA HIS A 118 -17.20 -6.39 -40.68
C HIS A 118 -17.29 -6.05 -42.16
#